data_AF-A0A151JDC0-F1
#
_entry.id   AF-A0A151JDC0-F1
#
_cell.length_a   1.000
_cell.length_b   1.000
_cell.length_c   1.000
_cell.angle_alpha   90.00
_cell.angle_beta   90.00
_cell.angle_gamma   90.00
#
_symmetry.space_group_name_H-M   'P 1'
#
loop_
_entity.id
_entity.type
_entity.pdbx_description
1 polymer ?
#
loop_
_entity_poly.entity_id
_entity_poly.type
_entity_poly.pdbx_seq_one_letter_code
_entity_poly.pdbx_strand_id
1 'polypeptide(L)' 'MVSDGRTHQAIIIDPVADCCNESGEIRFDSADTLLEYIAVNQEMLTSALTYNLTAQLPDC' A
#
# COMPACT_ATOMS: atom_id res chain seq x y z
N MET A 1 5.02 0.51 3.33
CA MET A 1 5.39 1.95 3.30
C MET A 1 6.85 2.10 3.71
N VAL A 2 7.54 3.08 3.13
CA VAL A 2 8.89 3.48 3.53
C VAL A 2 8.86 4.99 3.81
N SER A 3 9.45 5.45 4.91
CA SER A 3 9.57 6.87 5.27
C SER A 3 11.01 7.24 5.60
N ASP A 4 11.41 8.44 5.21
CA ASP A 4 12.66 9.08 5.61
C ASP A 4 12.40 10.03 6.78
N GLY A 5 12.70 9.57 8.00
CA GLY A 5 12.51 10.35 9.23
C GLY A 5 13.34 11.64 9.33
N ARG A 6 14.32 11.88 8.44
CA ARG A 6 15.01 13.17 8.38
C ARG A 6 14.21 14.21 7.59
N THR A 7 13.63 13.81 6.46
CA THR A 7 12.92 14.72 5.54
C THR A 7 11.40 14.67 5.68
N HIS A 8 10.88 13.74 6.48
CA HIS A 8 9.44 13.47 6.64
C HIS A 8 8.76 13.19 5.29
N GLN A 9 9.48 12.51 4.39
CA GLN A 9 8.95 12.09 3.10
C GLN A 9 8.68 10.60 3.13
N ALA A 10 7.51 10.21 2.62
CA ALA A 10 7.08 8.82 2.56
C ALA A 10 6.77 8.39 1.12
N ILE A 11 6.96 7.09 0.87
CA ILE A 11 6.43 6.38 -0.29
C ILE A 11 5.56 5.21 0.17
N ILE A 12 4.46 4.98 -0.55
CA ILE A 12 3.64 3.79 -0.40
C ILE A 12 4.06 2.79 -1.48
N ILE A 13 4.21 1.52 -1.10
CA ILE A 13 4.56 0.43 -2.01
C ILE A 13 3.46 -0.61 -1.87
N ASP A 14 2.89 -1.02 -3.00
CA ASP A 14 1.86 -2.06 -3.12
C ASP A 14 0.70 -1.89 -2.12
N PRO A 15 -0.03 -0.75 -2.15
CA PRO A 15 -1.23 -0.63 -1.34
C PRO A 15 -2.27 -1.66 -1.80
N VAL A 16 -2.94 -2.30 -0.85
CA VAL A 16 -3.93 -3.34 -1.13
C VAL A 16 -5.33 -2.83 -0.87
N ALA A 17 -6.24 -3.17 -1.78
CA ALA A 17 -7.68 -3.11 -1.52
C ALA A 17 -8.11 -4.41 -0.84
N ASP A 18 -9.02 -4.31 0.11
CA ASP A 18 -9.61 -5.45 0.79
C ASP A 18 -10.74 -6.01 -0.06
N CYS A 19 -10.84 -7.34 -0.15
CA CYS A 19 -11.93 -8.00 -0.86
C CYS A 19 -12.65 -8.96 0.09
N CYS A 20 -13.96 -8.78 0.24
CA CYS A 20 -14.79 -9.77 0.90
C CYS A 20 -15.07 -10.91 -0.07
N ASN A 21 -14.47 -12.09 0.16
CA ASN A 21 -14.60 -13.25 -0.74
C ASN A 21 -16.04 -13.77 -0.86
N GLU A 22 -16.90 -13.49 0.11
CA GLU A 22 -18.28 -13.97 0.15
C GLU A 22 -19.24 -13.07 -0.65
N SER A 23 -19.11 -11.74 -0.50
CA SER A 23 -19.97 -10.76 -1.17
C SER A 23 -19.37 -10.19 -2.45
N GLY A 24 -18.06 -10.34 -2.66
CA GLY A 24 -17.31 -9.66 -3.72
C GLY A 24 -17.13 -8.16 -3.48
N GLU A 25 -17.50 -7.66 -2.29
CA GLU A 25 -17.36 -6.25 -1.93
C GLU A 25 -15.87 -5.88 -1.82
N ILE A 26 -15.52 -4.74 -2.44
CA ILE A 26 -14.19 -4.15 -2.35
C ILE A 26 -14.22 -3.02 -1.33
N ARG A 27 -13.28 -3.05 -0.39
CA ARG A 27 -13.06 -2.03 0.64
C ARG A 27 -11.61 -1.57 0.59
N PHE A 28 -11.30 -0.48 1.29
CA PHE A 28 -9.97 0.13 1.28
C PHE A 28 -9.43 0.36 2.69
N ASP A 29 -9.96 -0.33 3.70
CA ASP A 29 -9.58 -0.12 5.10
C ASP A 29 -8.07 -0.34 5.33
N SER A 30 -7.47 -1.31 4.64
CA SER A 30 -6.03 -1.56 4.65
C SER A 30 -5.23 -0.41 4.03
N ALA A 31 -5.72 0.19 2.94
CA ALA A 31 -5.07 1.34 2.32
C ALA A 31 -5.26 2.61 3.16
N ASP A 32 -6.42 2.79 3.78
CA ASP A 32 -6.74 3.90 4.66
C ASP A 32 -5.81 3.92 5.89
N THR A 33 -5.49 2.76 6.45
CA THR A 33 -4.51 2.64 7.56
C THR A 33 -3.14 3.24 7.19
N LEU A 34 -2.71 3.11 5.93
CA LEU A 34 -1.45 3.71 5.46
C LEU A 34 -1.55 5.24 5.36
N LEU A 35 -2.70 5.75 4.93
CA LEU A 35 -2.96 7.20 4.84
C LEU A 35 -3.07 7.83 6.23
N GLU A 36 -3.72 7.14 7.18
CA GLU A 36 -3.79 7.55 8.58
C GLU A 36 -2.40 7.65 9.20
N TYR A 37 -1.52 6.67 8.97
CA TYR A 37 -0.14 6.73 9.45
C TYR A 37 0.57 7.99 8.92
N ILE A 38 0.45 8.29 7.63
CA ILE A 38 1.06 9.47 7.01
C ILE A 38 0.52 10.74 7.66
N ALA A 39 -0.79 10.82 7.87
CA ALA A 39 -1.43 11.97 8.51
C ALA A 39 -0.99 12.18 9.97
N VAL A 40 -0.97 11.12 10.78
CA VAL A 40 -0.59 11.16 12.20
C VAL A 40 0.88 11.55 12.37
N ASN A 41 1.75 11.05 11.49
CA ASN A 41 3.19 11.31 11.56
C ASN A 41 3.62 12.58 10.79
N GLN A 42 2.66 13.33 10.21
CA GLN A 42 2.92 14.55 9.43
C GLN A 42 3.92 14.32 8.28
N GLU A 43 3.87 13.13 7.68
CA GLU A 43 4.72 12.77 6.54
C GLU A 43 4.13 13.33 5.24
N MET A 44 4.98 13.70 4.29
CA MET A 44 4.60 14.06 2.93
C MET A 44 4.66 12.82 2.05
N LEU A 45 3.52 12.37 1.55
CA LEU A 45 3.48 11.33 0.53
C LEU A 45 4.02 11.88 -0.79
N THR A 46 5.13 11.31 -1.26
CA THR A 46 5.81 11.75 -2.50
C THR A 46 5.55 10.83 -3.68
N SER A 47 5.25 9.56 -3.44
CA SER A 47 4.96 8.59 -4.49
C SER A 47 4.18 7.38 -3.97
N ALA A 48 3.38 6.77 -4.85
CA ALA A 48 2.80 5.45 -4.67
C ALA A 48 3.30 4.55 -5.81
N LEU A 49 3.94 3.44 -5.44
CA LEU A 49 4.56 2.51 -6.37
C LEU A 49 3.81 1.17 -6.36
N THR A 50 3.63 0.60 -7.53
CA THR A 50 3.10 -0.76 -7.70
C THR A 50 4.15 -1.63 -8.39
N TYR A 51 4.49 -2.76 -7.77
CA TYR A 51 5.37 -3.77 -8.33
C TYR A 51 4.55 -4.97 -8.76
N ASN A 52 4.50 -5.23 -10.07
CA ASN A 52 3.88 -6.44 -10.60
C ASN A 52 4.88 -7.59 -10.56
N LEU A 53 4.76 -8.47 -9.58
CA LEU A 53 5.53 -9.72 -9.56
C LEU A 53 4.87 -10.73 -10.50
N THR A 54 5.50 -11.00 -11.64
CA THR A 54 5.11 -12.12 -12.51
C THR A 54 5.92 -13.35 -12.09
N ALA A 55 5.33 -14.25 -11.30
CA ALA A 55 5.94 -15.54 -11.01
C ALA A 55 5.60 -16.52 -12.13
N GLN A 56 6.61 -17.02 -12.85
CA GLN A 56 6.45 -18.19 -13.72
C GLN A 56 6.45 -19.43 -12.83
N LEU A 57 5.35 -20.17 -12.82
CA LEU A 57 5.31 -21.51 -12.22
C LEU A 57 6.13 -22.46 -13.11
N PRO A 58 6.98 -23.33 -12.55
CA PRO A 58 7.68 -24.33 -13.36
C PRO A 58 6.66 -25.25 -14.04
N ASP A 59 6.89 -25.54 -15.32
CA ASP A 59 6.09 -26.50 -16.10
C ASP A 59 6.11 -27.86 -15.38
N CYS A 60 4.93 -28.44 -15.19
CA CYS A 60 4.73 -29.74 -14.53
C CYS A 60 5.06 -30.94 -15.41
#